data_AF-A0A0G0LZ91-F1
#
_entry.id   AF-A0A0G0LZ91-F1
#
_cell.length_a   1.000
_cell.length_b   1.000
_cell.length_c   1.000
_cell.angle_alpha   90.00
_cell.angle_beta   90.00
_cell.angle_gamma   90.00
#
_symmetry.space_group_name_H-M   'P 1'
#
loop_
_entity.id
_entity.type
_entity.pdbx_description
1 polymer ?
#
loop_
_entity_poly.entity_id
_entity_poly.type
_entity_poly.pdbx_seq_one_letter_code
_entity_poly.pdbx_strand_id
1 'polypeptide(L)'
;MDKNTEKLLRSLKNKKVGIFCDDSNLYHAYIKYGWRIDLKKFREFIGRYCDLQFINYYLVIPAVNDIIFRNTQKFIGKIKRFVDIKKERTEIHARRRTSGQKRQYGCGNCFRCGQENR
;
A
#
# COMPACT_ATOMS: atom_id res chain seq x y z
N MET A 1 3.97 -23.06 -13.34
CA MET A 1 4.78 -21.81 -13.21
C MET A 1 5.79 -21.86 -14.33
N ASP A 2 6.11 -20.72 -14.97
CA ASP A 2 7.06 -20.72 -16.10
C ASP A 2 8.48 -21.08 -15.64
N LYS A 3 9.26 -21.76 -16.49
CA LYS A 3 10.62 -22.22 -16.16
C LYS A 3 11.56 -21.05 -15.80
N ASN A 4 11.38 -19.89 -16.43
CA ASN A 4 12.21 -18.72 -16.16
C ASN A 4 11.89 -18.11 -14.79
N THR A 5 10.61 -18.04 -14.43
CA THR A 5 10.17 -17.54 -13.12
C THR A 5 10.66 -18.45 -12.00
N GLU A 6 10.67 -19.77 -12.20
CA GLU A 6 11.17 -20.71 -11.19
C GLU A 6 12.69 -20.54 -10.99
N LYS A 7 13.46 -20.37 -12.06
CA LYS A 7 14.89 -20.11 -11.99
C LYS A 7 15.20 -18.82 -11.23
N LEU A 8 14.39 -17.77 -11.44
CA LEU A 8 14.49 -16.52 -10.70
C LEU A 8 14.18 -16.71 -9.21
N LEU A 9 13.11 -17.42 -8.86
CA LEU A 9 12.78 -17.66 -7.44
C LEU A 9 13.88 -18.48 -6.75
N ARG A 10 14.49 -19.44 -7.44
CA ARG A 10 15.61 -20.22 -6.90
C ARG A 10 16.86 -19.37 -6.68
N SER A 11 17.10 -18.34 -7.50
CA SER A 11 18.26 -17.44 -7.32
C SER A 11 18.10 -16.51 -6.10
N LEU A 12 16.88 -16.30 -5.63
CA LEU A 12 16.57 -15.53 -4.42
C LEU A 12 16.79 -16.33 -3.13
N LYS A 13 17.15 -17.63 -3.22
CA LYS A 13 17.45 -18.47 -2.07
C LYS A 13 18.58 -17.86 -1.24
N ASN A 14 18.35 -17.75 0.07
CA ASN A 14 19.24 -17.12 1.05
C ASN A 14 19.45 -15.60 0.89
N LYS A 15 18.72 -14.92 0.01
CA LYS A 15 18.70 -13.46 -0.02
C LYS A 15 17.73 -12.93 1.01
N LYS A 16 18.15 -11.87 1.71
CA LYS A 16 17.29 -11.09 2.59
C LYS A 16 16.37 -10.22 1.72
N VAL A 17 15.07 -10.40 1.87
CA VAL A 17 14.07 -9.68 1.07
C VAL A 17 13.19 -8.85 1.98
N GLY A 18 13.03 -7.58 1.63
CA GLY A 18 12.03 -6.67 2.19
C GLY A 18 11.00 -6.35 1.12
N ILE A 19 9.72 -6.44 1.47
CA ILE A 19 8.62 -6.18 0.54
C ILE A 19 7.93 -4.88 0.94
N PHE A 20 7.68 -4.03 -0.04
CA PHE A 20 6.95 -2.78 0.13
C PHE A 20 5.73 -2.82 -0.78
N CYS A 21 4.53 -2.79 -0.19
CA CYS A 21 3.27 -2.83 -0.90
C CYS A 21 2.53 -1.51 -0.71
N ASP A 22 2.11 -0.89 -1.82
CA ASP A 22 1.23 0.27 -1.81
C ASP A 22 -0.21 -0.17 -2.04
N ASP A 23 -1.07 0.06 -1.04
CA ASP A 23 -2.50 -0.26 -1.08
C ASP A 23 -3.21 0.53 -2.19
N SER A 24 -2.79 1.75 -2.52
CA SER A 24 -3.46 2.58 -3.53
C SER A 24 -3.45 1.89 -4.89
N ASN A 25 -2.29 1.36 -5.28
CA ASN A 25 -2.13 0.59 -6.51
C ASN A 25 -2.91 -0.73 -6.48
N LEU A 26 -2.91 -1.41 -5.34
CA LEU A 26 -3.67 -2.65 -5.16
C LEU A 26 -5.18 -2.41 -5.15
N TYR A 27 -5.63 -1.26 -4.68
CA TYR A 27 -7.03 -0.86 -4.66
C TYR A 27 -7.54 -0.63 -6.09
N HIS A 28 -6.77 0.04 -6.94
CA HIS A 28 -7.11 0.17 -8.36
C HIS A 28 -7.23 -1.21 -9.04
N ALA A 29 -6.33 -2.15 -8.74
CA ALA A 29 -6.43 -3.53 -9.23
C ALA A 29 -7.68 -4.24 -8.68
N TYR A 30 -8.02 -4.03 -7.40
CA TYR A 30 -9.23 -4.57 -6.80
C TYR A 30 -10.50 -4.04 -7.47
N ILE A 31 -10.60 -2.74 -7.74
CA ILE A 31 -11.75 -2.17 -8.45
C ILE A 31 -11.85 -2.71 -9.87
N LYS A 32 -10.72 -2.88 -10.56
CA LYS A 32 -10.69 -3.36 -11.96
C LYS A 32 -11.00 -4.85 -12.10
N TYR A 33 -10.49 -5.69 -11.20
CA TYR A 33 -10.52 -7.15 -11.35
C TYR A 33 -11.30 -7.88 -10.24
N GLY A 34 -11.78 -7.17 -9.22
CA GLY A 34 -12.62 -7.71 -8.14
C GLY A 34 -11.92 -8.60 -7.11
N TRP A 35 -10.62 -8.89 -7.28
CA TRP A 35 -9.86 -9.76 -6.38
C TRP A 35 -8.83 -8.98 -5.57
N ARG A 36 -8.49 -9.51 -4.38
CA ARG A 36 -7.43 -8.99 -3.51
C ARG A 36 -6.37 -10.05 -3.31
N ILE A 37 -5.12 -9.61 -3.12
CA ILE A 37 -4.01 -10.51 -2.80
C ILE A 37 -4.21 -11.04 -1.38
N ASP A 38 -4.18 -12.37 -1.24
CA ASP A 38 -4.10 -13.02 0.07
C ASP A 38 -2.67 -12.91 0.60
N LEU A 39 -2.44 -11.95 1.48
CA LEU A 39 -1.13 -11.67 2.05
C LEU A 39 -0.59 -12.83 2.89
N LYS A 40 -1.45 -13.68 3.47
CA LYS A 40 -1.02 -14.87 4.22
C LYS A 40 -0.38 -15.87 3.26
N LYS A 41 -1.11 -16.24 2.20
CA LYS A 41 -0.60 -17.17 1.17
C LYS A 41 0.63 -16.61 0.47
N PHE A 42 0.65 -15.31 0.21
CA PHE A 42 1.80 -14.65 -0.40
C PHE A 42 3.05 -14.73 0.48
N ARG A 43 2.93 -14.44 1.77
CA ARG A 43 4.03 -14.55 2.74
C ARG A 43 4.55 -15.99 2.83
N GLU A 44 3.66 -16.97 2.92
CA GLU A 44 4.02 -18.39 2.96
C GLU A 44 4.70 -18.84 1.66
N PHE A 45 4.24 -18.35 0.51
CA PHE A 45 4.82 -18.68 -0.78
C PHE A 45 6.24 -18.10 -0.92
N ILE A 46 6.41 -16.80 -0.68
CA ILE A 46 7.71 -16.12 -0.82
C ILE A 46 8.72 -16.60 0.21
N GLY A 47 8.28 -16.85 1.46
CA GLY A 47 9.15 -17.36 2.52
C GLY A 47 9.78 -18.72 2.23
N ARG A 48 9.24 -19.50 1.28
CA ARG A 48 9.88 -20.76 0.81
C ARG A 48 11.11 -20.52 -0.07
N TYR A 49 11.19 -19.35 -0.70
CA TYR A 49 12.21 -19.05 -1.70
C TYR A 49 13.24 -18.04 -1.22
N CYS A 50 12.97 -17.23 -0.20
CA CYS A 50 13.90 -16.24 0.32
C CYS A 50 13.78 -16.04 1.84
N ASP A 51 14.79 -15.41 2.43
CA ASP A 51 14.76 -14.98 3.82
C ASP A 51 13.99 -13.65 3.94
N LEU A 52 12.68 -13.75 4.16
CA LEU A 52 11.78 -12.60 4.25
C LEU A 52 11.94 -11.89 5.60
N GLN A 53 12.44 -10.65 5.57
CA GLN A 53 12.68 -9.86 6.79
C GLN A 53 11.43 -9.12 7.24
N PHE A 54 10.76 -8.42 6.31
CA PHE A 54 9.55 -7.66 6.59
C PHE A 54 8.67 -7.49 5.35
N ILE A 55 7.39 -7.24 5.59
CA ILE A 55 6.44 -6.79 4.57
C ILE A 55 5.82 -5.50 5.10
N ASN A 56 6.22 -4.37 4.53
CA ASN A 56 5.63 -3.08 4.83
C ASN A 56 4.46 -2.82 3.89
N TYR A 57 3.28 -2.62 4.47
CA TYR A 57 2.04 -2.35 3.75
C TYR A 57 1.62 -0.91 3.97
N TYR A 58 1.78 -0.06 2.96
CA TYR A 58 1.39 1.34 3.00
C TYR A 58 -0.08 1.47 2.67
N LEU A 59 -0.85 1.97 3.63
CA LEU A 59 -2.29 2.15 3.47
C LEU A 59 -2.70 3.54 3.92
N VAL A 60 -3.53 4.16 3.08
CA VAL A 60 -4.17 5.44 3.37
C VAL A 60 -5.46 5.16 4.14
N ILE A 61 -5.57 5.71 5.36
CA ILE A 61 -6.79 5.53 6.16
C ILE A 61 -7.82 6.58 5.74
N PRO A 62 -8.99 6.19 5.22
CA PRO A 62 -10.04 7.14 4.86
C PRO A 62 -10.58 7.86 6.11
N ALA A 63 -11.29 8.97 5.92
CA ALA A 63 -11.85 9.71 7.04
C ALA A 63 -12.87 8.85 7.80
N VAL A 64 -13.04 9.09 9.10
CA VAL A 64 -13.96 8.31 9.95
C VAL A 64 -15.40 8.35 9.45
N ASN A 65 -15.76 9.42 8.73
CA ASN A 65 -17.09 9.65 8.17
C ASN A 65 -17.32 8.92 6.83
N ASP A 66 -16.29 8.31 6.24
CA ASP A 66 -16.44 7.56 4.98
C ASP A 66 -17.06 6.19 5.21
N ILE A 67 -17.99 5.81 4.33
CA ILE A 67 -18.66 4.49 4.31
C ILE A 67 -17.62 3.35 4.22
N ILE A 68 -16.49 3.61 3.56
CA ILE A 68 -15.41 2.65 3.33
C ILE A 68 -14.56 2.42 4.60
N PHE A 69 -14.57 3.35 5.56
CA PHE A 69 -13.75 3.29 6.78
C PHE A 69 -13.94 1.98 7.56
N ARG A 70 -15.19 1.55 7.77
CA ARG A 70 -15.50 0.31 8.50
C ARG A 70 -14.92 -0.93 7.79
N ASN A 71 -14.96 -0.96 6.46
CA ASN A 71 -14.43 -2.08 5.68
C ASN A 71 -12.91 -2.09 5.70
N THR A 72 -12.28 -0.92 5.60
CA THR A 72 -10.82 -0.76 5.70
C THR A 72 -10.32 -1.19 7.08
N GLN A 73 -11.00 -0.83 8.17
CA GLN A 73 -10.63 -1.27 9.53
C GLN A 73 -10.72 -2.80 9.70
N LYS A 74 -11.80 -3.43 9.20
CA LYS A 74 -11.93 -4.90 9.22
C LYS A 74 -10.81 -5.58 8.43
N PHE A 75 -10.44 -5.02 7.28
CA PHE A 75 -9.34 -5.53 6.46
C PHE A 75 -7.98 -5.39 7.17
N ILE A 76 -7.69 -4.20 7.72
CA ILE A 76 -6.50 -3.93 8.56
C ILE A 76 -6.38 -4.97 9.67
N GLY A 77 -7.48 -5.25 10.40
CA GLY A 77 -7.49 -6.22 11.48
C GLY A 77 -7.09 -7.64 11.05
N LYS A 78 -7.44 -8.05 9.83
CA LYS A 78 -7.08 -9.36 9.28
C LYS A 78 -5.60 -9.42 8.85
N ILE A 79 -5.10 -8.36 8.22
CA ILE A 79 -3.76 -8.37 7.61
C ILE A 79 -2.65 -8.03 8.59
N LYS A 80 -2.94 -7.29 9.68
CA LYS A 80 -1.93 -6.83 10.66
C LYS A 80 -1.11 -7.96 11.30
N ARG A 81 -1.62 -9.19 11.28
CA ARG A 81 -0.90 -10.38 11.79
C ARG A 81 0.21 -10.86 10.84
N PHE A 82 0.14 -10.49 9.56
CA PHE A 82 1.02 -11.01 8.52
C PHE A 82 1.98 -9.95 7.97
N VAL A 83 1.62 -8.67 8.08
CA VAL A 83 2.36 -7.53 7.52
C VAL A 83 2.45 -6.36 8.50
N ASP A 84 3.50 -5.56 8.37
CA ASP A 84 3.67 -4.31 9.09
C ASP A 84 2.93 -3.19 8.36
N ILE A 85 1.88 -2.66 8.98
CA ILE A 85 1.05 -1.63 8.36
C ILE A 85 1.65 -0.25 8.63
N LYS A 86 2.04 0.43 7.55
CA LYS A 86 2.45 1.84 7.55
C LYS A 86 1.25 2.67 7.14
N LYS A 87 0.73 3.44 8.09
CA LYS A 87 -0.48 4.25 7.89
C LYS A 87 -0.07 5.65 7.49
N GLU A 88 -0.56 6.10 6.34
CA GLU A 88 -0.49 7.51 5.97
C GLU A 88 -1.88 8.13 6.23
N ARG A 89 -1.92 9.22 7.00
CA ARG A 89 -3.17 9.94 7.24
C ARG A 89 -3.44 10.79 6.00
N THR A 90 -4.62 10.63 5.40
CA THR A 90 -5.13 11.62 4.43
C THR A 90 -5.52 12.88 5.18
N GLU A 91 -4.55 13.76 5.34
CA GLU A 91 -4.75 15.08 5.91
C GLU A 91 -5.33 16.02 4.84
N ILE A 92 -6.60 15.83 4.47
CA ILE A 92 -7.35 16.89 3.78
C ILE A 92 -7.66 18.06 4.76
N HIS A 93 -7.32 17.94 6.06
CA HIS A 93 -7.44 19.02 7.05
C HIS A 93 -6.26 19.23 8.02
N ALA A 94 -5.15 18.50 7.92
CA ALA A 94 -4.01 18.73 8.83
C ALA A 94 -2.85 19.48 8.14
N ARG A 95 -3.16 20.65 7.59
CA ARG A 95 -2.14 21.70 7.55
C ARG A 95 -1.87 22.16 8.98
N ARG A 96 -0.85 21.61 9.62
CA ARG A 96 0.08 22.33 10.52
C ARG A 96 1.25 21.43 10.97
N ARG A 97 2.36 21.61 10.24
CA ARG A 97 3.76 21.67 10.71
C ARG A 97 4.26 20.58 11.68
N THR A 98 5.23 19.80 11.20
CA THR A 98 6.63 19.89 11.69
C THR A 98 7.60 19.54 10.56
N SER A 99 8.26 20.60 10.06
CA SER A 99 9.63 20.68 9.51
C SER A 99 10.40 19.38 9.21
N GLY A 100 10.81 19.23 7.93
CA GLY A 100 12.14 18.68 7.63
C GLY A 100 12.27 17.64 6.51
N GLN A 101 11.84 17.93 5.26
CA GLN A 101 12.61 17.66 4.02
C GLN A 101 11.73 17.90 2.79
N LYS A 102 12.08 18.93 2.01
CA LYS A 102 11.51 19.17 0.68
C LYS A 102 12.03 18.08 -0.27
N ARG A 103 11.12 17.29 -0.86
CA ARG A 103 11.31 16.78 -2.23
C ARG A 103 10.15 17.29 -3.08
N GLN A 104 10.52 18.26 -3.92
CA GLN A 104 9.71 18.86 -4.96
C GLN A 104 9.46 17.79 -6.03
N TYR A 105 8.20 17.38 -6.21
CA TYR A 105 7.72 16.93 -7.51
C TYR A 105 6.44 17.70 -7.78
N GLY A 106 6.56 18.70 -8.65
CA GLY A 106 5.44 19.48 -9.13
C GLY A 106 4.53 18.58 -9.93
N CYS A 107 3.25 18.52 -9.56
CA CYS A 107 2.22 17.99 -10.43
C CYS A 107 1.47 19.19 -11.01
N GLY A 108 1.70 19.40 -12.30
CA GLY A 108 0.97 20.38 -13.10
C GLY A 108 -0.49 20.00 -13.26
N ASN A 109 -1.28 21.05 -13.50
CA ASN A 109 -2.59 21.04 -14.16
C ASN A 109 -3.62 20.01 -13.68
N CYS A 110 -4.43 20.44 -12.71
CA CYS A 110 -5.87 20.20 -12.77
C CYS A 110 -6.61 21.53 -12.61
N PHE A 111 -7.25 21.93 -13.71
CA PHE A 111 -7.96 23.18 -13.91
C PHE A 111 -9.29 23.20 -13.13
N ARG A 112 -9.55 24.36 -12.52
CA ARG A 112 -10.86 25.00 -12.20
C ARG A 112 -11.95 24.18 -11.52
N CYS A 113 -12.20 24.52 -10.25
CA CYS A 113 -13.55 24.83 -9.79
C CYS A 113 -13.50 25.73 -8.54
N GLY A 114 -14.15 26.91 -8.57
CA GLY A 114 -14.44 27.69 -7.36
C GLY A 114 -14.24 29.21 -7.44
N GLN A 115 -15.28 29.91 -7.93
CA GLN A 115 -15.87 31.18 -7.45
C GLN A 115 -15.01 32.41 -7.06
N GLU A 116 -15.44 33.57 -7.56
CA GLU A 116 -15.36 34.84 -6.82
C GLU A 116 -16.70 35.58 -6.93
N ASN A 117 -17.46 35.55 -5.84
CA ASN A 117 -18.41 36.59 -5.49
C ASN A 117 -17.60 37.75 -4.91
N ARG A 118 -17.65 38.91 -5.57
CA ARG A 118 -17.63 40.21 -4.90
C ARG A 118 -18.25 41.27 -5.79
#